data_AF-A0A935TCS6-F1
#
_entry.id   AF-A0A935TCS6-F1
#
_cell.length_a   1.000
_cell.length_b   1.000
_cell.length_c   1.000
_cell.angle_alpha   90.00
_cell.angle_beta   90.00
_cell.angle_gamma   90.00
#
_symmetry.space_group_name_H-M   'P 1'
#
loop_
_entity.id
_entity.type
_entity.pdbx_description
1 polymer ?
#
loop_
_entity_poly.entity_id
_entity_poly.type
_entity_poly.pdbx_seq_one_letter_code
_entity_poly.pdbx_strand_id
1 'polypeptide(L)' 'MLPMSTISFDTHKFVKRLIEAGMPEAQAEILAEEQARLIDEKIATKLDIAEVKAELVLVKWIVTTVLALALANFAKQFF' A
#
# COMPACT_ATOMS: atom_id res chain seq x y z
N MET A 1 -3.39 -11.42 -13.79
CA MET A 1 -2.99 -10.93 -12.46
C MET A 1 -1.47 -10.93 -12.43
N LEU A 2 -0.83 -9.76 -12.33
CA LEU A 2 0.63 -9.74 -12.13
C LEU A 2 0.91 -10.31 -10.74
N PRO A 3 1.89 -11.20 -10.57
CA PRO A 3 2.24 -11.72 -9.25
C PRO A 3 2.63 -10.53 -8.37
N MET A 4 1.88 -10.34 -7.28
CA MET A 4 2.31 -9.49 -6.18
C MET A 4 3.60 -10.10 -5.65
N SER A 5 4.74 -9.55 -6.04
CA SER A 5 6.02 -9.94 -5.48
C SER A 5 6.03 -9.46 -4.03
N THR A 6 5.55 -10.31 -3.12
CA THR A 6 5.79 -10.17 -1.69
C THR A 6 7.30 -10.18 -1.51
N ILE A 7 7.87 -9.02 -1.18
CA ILE A 7 9.27 -8.94 -0.79
C ILE A 7 9.36 -9.68 0.54
N SER A 8 9.77 -10.95 0.51
CA SER A 8 10.01 -11.73 1.72
C SER A 8 11.30 -11.21 2.35
N PHE A 9 11.21 -10.70 3.57
CA PHE A 9 12.37 -10.32 4.36
C PHE A 9 12.96 -11.58 5.02
N ASP A 10 14.17 -11.95 4.61
CA ASP A 10 14.90 -13.09 5.16
C ASP A 10 15.69 -12.65 6.39
N THR A 11 15.04 -12.76 7.56
CA THR A 11 15.61 -12.40 8.86
C THR A 11 16.92 -13.14 9.14
N HIS A 12 17.01 -14.43 8.78
CA HIS A 12 18.19 -15.24 9.06
C HIS A 12 19.41 -14.77 8.25
N LYS A 13 19.22 -14.56 6.94
CA LYS A 13 20.27 -14.02 6.07
C LYS A 13 20.67 -12.61 6.49
N PHE A 14 19.72 -11.80 6.96
CA PHE A 14 19.99 -10.45 7.43
C PHE A 14 20.86 -10.46 8.70
N VAL A 15 20.49 -11.25 9.73
CA VAL A 15 21.29 -11.45 10.96
C VAL A 15 22.72 -11.88 10.61
N LYS A 16 22.86 -12.90 9.75
CA LYS A 16 24.19 -13.42 9.37
C LYS A 16 25.09 -12.35 8.77
N ARG A 17 24.55 -11.49 7.89
CA ARG A 17 25.31 -10.40 7.27
C ARG A 17 25.72 -9.31 8.28
N LEU A 18 24.89 -9.04 9.28
CA LEU A 18 25.24 -8.11 10.35
C LEU A 18 26.38 -8.65 11.21
N ILE A 19 26.33 -9.94 11.57
CA ILE A 19 27.40 -10.61 12.32
C ILE A 19 28.70 -10.63 11.51
N GLU A 20 28.64 -10.96 10.21
CA GLU A 20 29.79 -10.91 9.29
C GLU A 20 30.40 -9.49 9.20
N ALA A 21 29.59 -8.45 9.40
CA ALA A 21 30.03 -7.06 9.45
C ALA A 21 30.55 -6.62 10.84
N GLY A 22 30.61 -7.53 11.81
CA GLY A 22 31.14 -7.27 13.16
C GLY A 22 30.10 -6.84 14.19
N MET A 23 28.81 -6.92 13.88
CA MET A 23 27.75 -6.68 14.88
C MET A 23 27.66 -7.86 15.86
N PRO A 24 27.56 -7.62 17.18
CA PRO A 24 27.26 -8.66 18.15
C PRO A 24 25.94 -9.37 17.82
N GLU A 25 25.91 -10.69 17.94
CA GLU A 25 24.74 -11.53 17.58
C GLU A 25 23.43 -11.04 18.22
N ALA A 26 23.43 -10.76 19.52
CA ALA A 26 22.24 -10.25 20.20
C ALA A 26 21.74 -8.90 19.62
N GLN A 27 22.63 -8.03 19.17
CA GLN A 27 22.24 -6.78 18.50
C GLN A 27 21.70 -7.04 17.09
N ALA A 28 22.30 -7.99 16.37
CA ALA A 28 21.88 -8.37 15.04
C ALA A 28 20.47 -8.99 15.05
N GLU A 29 20.18 -9.86 16.03
CA GLU A 29 18.86 -10.46 16.21
C GLU A 29 17.79 -9.42 16.53
N ILE A 30 18.03 -8.55 17.53
CA ILE A 30 17.09 -7.48 17.90
C ILE A 30 16.83 -6.57 16.70
N LEU A 31 17.89 -6.17 15.98
CA LEU A 31 17.72 -5.29 14.82
C LEU A 31 16.92 -5.98 13.71
N ALA A 32 17.15 -7.26 13.46
CA ALA A 32 16.44 -8.03 12.44
C ALA A 32 14.95 -8.21 12.79
N GLU A 33 14.64 -8.50 14.05
CA GLU A 33 13.27 -8.62 14.55
C GLU A 33 12.50 -7.30 14.43
N GLU A 34 13.10 -6.21 14.92
CA GLU A 34 12.50 -4.88 14.85
C GLU A 34 12.31 -4.41 13.41
N GLN A 35 13.26 -4.69 12.51
CA GLN A 35 13.10 -4.39 11.09
C GLN A 35 11.99 -5.21 10.43
N ALA A 36 11.88 -6.51 10.73
CA ALA A 36 10.78 -7.33 10.25
C ALA A 36 9.43 -6.77 10.72
N ARG A 37 9.32 -6.42 12.00
CA ARG A 37 8.11 -5.80 12.55
C ARG A 37 7.77 -4.48 11.86
N LEU A 38 8.75 -3.61 11.63
CA LEU A 38 8.53 -2.33 10.93
C LEU A 38 8.14 -2.52 9.46
N ILE A 39 8.66 -3.54 8.79
CA ILE A 39 8.26 -3.88 7.41
C ILE A 39 6.81 -4.37 7.39
N ASP A 40 6.40 -5.16 8.37
CA ASP A 40 5.00 -5.60 8.50
C ASP A 40 4.06 -4.46 8.91
N GLU A 41 4.48 -3.57 9.82
CA GLU A 41 3.64 -2.48 10.37
C GLU A 41 3.55 -1.23 9.47
N LYS A 42 4.61 -0.85 8.75
CA LYS A 42 4.69 0.43 8.02
C LYS A 42 4.26 0.38 6.56
N ILE A 43 3.99 -0.81 6.04
CA ILE A 43 3.29 -0.90 4.77
C ILE A 43 1.81 -0.74 5.13
N ALA A 44 1.29 0.49 5.16
CA ALA A 44 -0.13 0.70 4.84
C ALA A 44 -0.37 -0.17 3.62
N THR A 45 -1.13 -1.25 3.80
CA THR A 45 -0.93 -2.42 2.95
C THR A 45 -1.12 -1.93 1.53
N LYS A 46 -0.29 -2.37 0.58
CA LYS A 46 -0.54 -2.04 -0.83
C LYS A 46 -2.01 -2.33 -1.21
N LEU A 47 -2.62 -3.26 -0.46
CA LEU A 47 -4.05 -3.54 -0.39
C LEU A 47 -4.90 -2.34 0.08
N ASP A 48 -4.67 -1.75 1.25
CA ASP A 48 -5.39 -0.53 1.71
C ASP A 48 -5.34 0.60 0.66
N ILE A 49 -4.18 0.82 0.04
CA ILE A 49 -4.04 1.84 -1.03
C ILE A 49 -4.84 1.43 -2.28
N ALA A 50 -4.87 0.13 -2.61
CA ALA A 50 -5.65 -0.38 -3.74
C ALA A 50 -7.16 -0.28 -3.48
N GLU A 51 -7.60 -0.52 -2.24
CA GLU A 51 -8.97 -0.38 -1.78
C GLU A 51 -9.43 1.08 -1.89
N VAL A 52 -8.68 2.02 -1.31
CA VAL A 52 -8.97 3.46 -1.43
C VAL A 52 -9.01 3.92 -2.88
N LYS A 53 -8.12 3.40 -3.75
CA LYS A 53 -8.16 3.71 -5.19
C LYS A 53 -9.42 3.18 -5.87
N ALA A 54 -9.89 1.99 -5.51
CA ALA A 54 -11.11 1.42 -6.05
C ALA A 54 -12.33 2.27 -5.66
N GLU A 55 -12.41 2.69 -4.40
CA GLU A 55 -13.45 3.60 -3.92
C GLU A 55 -13.41 4.96 -4.62
N LEU A 56 -12.22 5.54 -4.82
CA LEU A 56 -12.05 6.80 -5.56
C LEU A 56 -12.53 6.70 -7.02
N VAL A 57 -12.30 5.57 -7.69
CA VAL A 57 -12.82 5.34 -9.04
C VAL A 57 -14.34 5.33 -9.04
N LEU A 58 -14.96 4.67 -8.07
CA LEU A 58 -16.42 4.64 -7.93
C LEU A 58 -16.98 6.04 -7.69
N VAL A 59 -16.40 6.80 -6.76
CA VAL A 59 -16.78 8.20 -6.50
C VAL A 59 -16.64 9.06 -7.75
N LYS A 60 -15.56 8.92 -8.52
CA LYS A 60 -15.37 9.64 -9.79
C LYS A 60 -16.52 9.39 -10.77
N TRP A 61 -16.96 8.13 -10.89
CA TRP A 61 -18.08 7.79 -11.77
C TRP A 61 -19.40 8.37 -11.29
N ILE A 62 -19.71 8.26 -10.00
CA ILE A 62 -20.92 8.86 -9.42
C ILE A 62 -20.95 10.37 -9.69
N VAL A 63 -19.87 11.08 -9.36
CA VAL A 63 -19.79 12.53 -9.54
C VAL A 63 -19.95 12.92 -11.00
N THR A 64 -19.30 12.19 -11.91
CA THR A 64 -19.40 12.46 -13.36
C THR A 64 -20.82 12.22 -13.87
N THR A 65 -21.47 11.13 -13.47
CA THR A 65 -22.84 10.82 -13.88
C THR A 65 -23.83 11.85 -13.32
N VAL A 66 -23.71 12.23 -12.05
CA VAL A 66 -24.59 13.24 -11.43
C VAL A 66 -24.41 14.60 -12.09
N LEU A 67 -23.17 15.02 -12.38
CA LEU A 67 -22.90 16.26 -13.10
C LEU A 67 -23.49 16.24 -14.52
N ALA A 68 -23.34 15.13 -15.26
CA ALA A 68 -23.92 14.99 -16.58
C ALA A 68 -25.46 15.07 -16.56
N LEU A 69 -26.10 14.41 -15.59
CA LEU A 69 -27.55 14.48 -15.40
C LEU A 69 -28.02 15.89 -15.03
N ALA A 70 -27.29 16.57 -14.14
CA ALA A 70 -27.59 17.95 -13.76
C ALA A 70 -27.50 18.89 -14.96
N LEU A 71 -26.45 18.77 -15.78
CA LEU A 71 -26.29 19.56 -17.00
C LEU A 71 -27.39 19.27 -18.03
N ALA A 72 -27.78 18.00 -18.21
CA ALA A 72 -28.85 17.63 -19.12
C ALA A 72 -30.22 18.18 -18.68
N ASN A 73 -30.52 18.11 -17.38
CA ASN A 73 -31.75 18.67 -16.82
C ASN A 73 -31.76 20.21 -16.91
N PHE A 74 -30.62 20.85 -16.65
CA PHE A 74 -30.46 22.28 -16.85
C PHE A 74 -30.72 22.67 -18.31
N ALA A 75 -30.09 21.99 -19.27
CA ALA A 75 -30.29 22.27 -20.69
C ALA A 75 -31.77 22.18 -21.10
N LYS A 76 -32.48 21.12 -20.67
CA LYS A 76 -33.93 20.95 -20.95
C LYS A 76 -34.83 22.01 -20.30
N GLN A 77 -34.40 22.62 -19.20
CA GLN A 77 -35.21 23.60 -18.47
C GLN A 77 -35.06 25.02 -19.04
N PHE A 78 -33.92 25.31 -19.68
CA PHE A 78 -33.57 26.65 -20.16
C PHE A 78 -33.53 26.80 -21.69
N PHE A 79 -33.55 25.70 -22.44
CA PHE A 79 -33.64 25.67 -23.91
C PHE A 79 -34.75 24.71 -24.36
#